data_AF-A0A0K9NGD2-F1
#
_entry.id   AF-A0A0K9NGD2-F1
#
_cell.length_a   1.000
_cell.length_b   1.000
_cell.length_c   1.000
_cell.angle_alpha   90.00
_cell.angle_beta   90.00
_cell.angle_gamma   90.00
#
_symmetry.space_group_name_H-M   'P 1'
#
loop_
_entity.id
_entity.type
_entity.pdbx_description
1 polymer ?
#
loop_
_entity_poly.entity_id
_entity_poly.type
_entity_poly.pdbx_seq_one_letter_code
_entity_poly.pdbx_strand_id
1 'polypeptide(L)'
;MSRLHCDLIKDLLPLYTDNICSERTKTSVEEHLSTCESCRELYEAMQENVPEKPEIALDPDLKDDIAFIRSVKRRFTRRQMIIIFILVPIFVLLLILAPFVHSELSAIRTDDIKVTELFELSNGDIFCTIESSKAISALSAGNLMSGEKDAEGREYCDGVIAAGSPSPLTTILDSSKKRFPVLIRSQSFIFTTAKKVEYGGVTVEGKDVDSHCRTIKYEGRFDEELIIWKEGQTLEPAPERIEKKLSESQVPDYFPSVSTEQLKVGDVLVIY
;
A
#
# COMPACT_ATOMS: atom_id res chain seq x y z
N MET A 1 -53.85 16.08 28.41
CA MET A 1 -53.31 14.73 28.15
C MET A 1 -54.25 14.03 27.21
N SER A 2 -53.74 13.55 26.07
CA SER A 2 -54.51 12.92 25.00
C SER A 2 -54.90 11.51 25.41
N ARG A 3 -56.16 11.31 25.83
CA ARG A 3 -56.69 9.96 26.02
C ARG A 3 -56.71 9.25 24.68
N LEU A 4 -56.01 8.12 24.60
CA LEU A 4 -56.00 7.28 23.40
C LEU A 4 -57.41 6.74 23.15
N HIS A 5 -57.80 6.66 21.88
CA HIS A 5 -59.10 6.10 21.49
C HIS A 5 -59.11 4.59 21.72
N CYS A 6 -60.27 4.03 22.08
CA CYS A 6 -60.40 2.61 22.42
C CYS A 6 -59.90 1.69 21.29
N ASP A 7 -60.15 2.05 20.02
CA ASP A 7 -59.68 1.24 18.88
C ASP A 7 -58.16 1.14 18.82
N LEU A 8 -57.47 2.25 19.10
CA LEU A 8 -56.02 2.27 19.14
C LEU A 8 -55.49 1.47 20.34
N ILE A 9 -56.17 1.50 21.48
CA ILE A 9 -55.81 0.67 22.63
C ILE A 9 -55.95 -0.81 22.28
N LYS A 10 -57.04 -1.22 21.63
CA LYS A 10 -57.25 -2.61 21.20
C LYS A 10 -56.15 -3.10 20.27
N ASP A 11 -55.69 -2.26 19.35
CA ASP A 11 -54.56 -2.59 18.45
C ASP A 11 -53.23 -2.71 19.21
N LEU A 12 -53.06 -1.95 20.30
CA LEU A 12 -51.85 -1.97 21.13
C LEU A 12 -51.86 -3.05 22.21
N LEU A 13 -53.01 -3.61 22.59
CA LEU A 13 -53.12 -4.62 23.65
C LEU A 13 -52.25 -5.86 23.40
N PRO A 14 -52.20 -6.48 22.20
CA PRO A 14 -51.31 -7.61 21.92
C PRO A 14 -49.83 -7.28 22.15
N LEU A 15 -49.41 -6.08 21.71
CA LEU A 15 -48.03 -5.62 21.85
C LEU A 15 -47.70 -5.27 23.31
N TYR A 16 -48.70 -4.81 24.07
CA TYR A 16 -48.59 -4.56 25.51
C TYR A 16 -48.47 -5.86 26.29
N THR A 17 -49.27 -6.90 25.98
CA THR A 17 -49.13 -8.24 26.58
C THR A 17 -47.76 -8.88 26.30
N ASP A 18 -47.19 -8.63 25.12
CA ASP A 18 -45.84 -9.12 24.76
C ASP A 18 -44.70 -8.25 25.34
N ASN A 19 -45.03 -7.19 26.10
CA ASN A 19 -44.12 -6.25 26.76
C ASN A 19 -43.11 -5.56 25.82
N ILE A 20 -43.44 -5.43 24.53
CA ILE A 20 -42.60 -4.81 23.48
C ILE A 20 -42.92 -3.33 23.23
N CYS A 21 -43.96 -2.80 23.90
CA CYS A 21 -44.30 -1.38 23.87
C CYS A 21 -43.21 -0.51 24.51
N SER A 22 -43.06 0.73 24.03
CA SER A 22 -42.22 1.74 24.71
C SER A 22 -42.85 2.16 26.04
N GLU A 23 -42.05 2.58 27.02
CA GLU A 23 -42.53 3.00 28.35
C GLU A 23 -43.62 4.07 28.28
N ARG A 24 -43.47 5.06 27.39
CA ARG A 24 -44.49 6.09 27.16
C ARG A 24 -45.82 5.50 26.65
N THR A 25 -45.75 4.48 25.80
CA THR A 25 -46.94 3.80 25.28
C THR A 25 -47.60 2.95 26.37
N LYS A 26 -46.81 2.27 27.21
CA LYS A 26 -47.31 1.46 28.34
C LYS A 26 -48.11 2.31 29.32
N THR A 27 -47.55 3.42 29.78
CA THR A 27 -48.24 4.33 30.72
C THR A 27 -49.56 4.84 30.13
N SER A 28 -49.60 5.12 28.82
CA SER A 28 -50.81 5.58 28.14
C SER A 28 -51.88 4.49 28.03
N VAL A 29 -51.48 3.23 27.87
CA VAL A 29 -52.38 2.07 27.84
C VAL A 29 -52.92 1.78 29.25
N GLU A 30 -52.07 1.82 30.28
CA GLU A 30 -52.44 1.62 31.67
C GLU A 30 -53.44 2.68 32.17
N GLU A 31 -53.20 3.95 31.84
CA GLU A 31 -54.12 5.04 32.16
C GLU A 31 -55.50 4.81 31.51
N HIS A 32 -55.54 4.32 30.27
CA HIS A 32 -56.78 4.00 29.58
C HIS A 32 -57.49 2.77 30.18
N LEU A 33 -56.77 1.69 30.48
CA LEU A 33 -57.32 0.49 31.12
C LEU A 33 -57.89 0.79 32.52
N SER A 34 -57.32 1.77 33.23
CA SER A 34 -57.84 2.21 34.53
C SER A 34 -59.20 2.92 34.44
N THR A 35 -59.53 3.48 33.28
CA THR A 35 -60.74 4.31 33.07
C THR A 35 -61.77 3.70 32.14
N CYS A 36 -61.41 2.72 31.30
CA CYS A 36 -62.30 2.08 30.34
C CYS A 36 -62.51 0.59 30.67
N GLU A 37 -63.74 0.25 31.09
CA GLU A 37 -64.14 -1.12 31.46
C GLU A 37 -64.10 -2.10 30.27
N SER A 38 -64.56 -1.67 29.09
CA SER A 38 -64.60 -2.55 27.91
C SER A 38 -63.23 -2.95 27.37
N CYS A 39 -62.21 -2.09 27.52
CA CYS A 39 -60.84 -2.44 27.16
C CYS A 39 -60.18 -3.33 28.23
N ARG A 40 -60.61 -3.22 29.48
CA ARG A 40 -60.13 -4.07 30.59
C ARG A 40 -60.63 -5.50 30.45
N GLU A 41 -61.93 -5.69 30.20
CA GLU A 41 -62.50 -7.02 29.96
C GLU A 41 -61.82 -7.72 28.77
N LEU A 42 -61.53 -6.97 27.69
CA LEU A 42 -60.82 -7.52 26.54
C LEU A 42 -59.39 -7.94 26.91
N TYR A 43 -58.69 -7.15 27.72
CA TYR A 43 -57.34 -7.49 28.19
C TYR A 43 -57.33 -8.73 29.11
N GLU A 44 -58.30 -8.84 30.01
CA GLU A 44 -58.45 -10.00 30.90
C GLU A 44 -58.78 -11.27 30.11
N ALA A 45 -59.69 -11.19 29.12
CA ALA A 45 -60.01 -12.30 28.23
C ALA A 45 -58.80 -12.77 27.39
N MET A 46 -57.88 -11.84 27.05
CA MET A 46 -56.62 -12.18 26.37
C MET A 46 -55.61 -12.87 27.30
N GLN A 47 -55.60 -12.55 28.60
CA GLN A 47 -54.76 -13.26 29.58
C GLN A 47 -55.29 -14.67 29.89
N GLU A 48 -56.61 -14.84 29.94
CA GLU A 48 -57.26 -16.12 30.28
C GLU A 48 -57.08 -17.20 29.19
N ASN A 49 -56.76 -16.80 27.95
CA ASN A 49 -56.52 -17.69 26.81
C ASN A 49 -55.04 -18.03 26.55
N VAL A 50 -54.11 -17.61 27.42
CA VAL A 50 -52.72 -18.07 27.36
C VAL A 50 -52.64 -19.37 28.16
N PRO A 51 -52.54 -20.56 27.55
CA PRO A 51 -52.18 -21.74 28.31
C PRO A 51 -50.86 -21.43 29.01
N GLU A 52 -50.85 -21.53 30.35
CA GLU A 52 -49.61 -21.49 31.13
C GLU A 52 -48.63 -22.39 30.40
N LYS A 53 -47.58 -21.78 29.83
CA LYS A 53 -46.53 -22.49 29.13
C LYS A 53 -46.10 -23.60 30.07
N PRO A 54 -46.21 -24.90 29.72
CA PRO A 54 -45.68 -25.92 30.59
C PRO A 54 -44.20 -25.58 30.73
N GLU A 55 -43.77 -25.29 31.96
CA GLU A 55 -42.35 -25.33 32.26
C GLU A 55 -41.91 -26.72 31.84
N ILE A 56 -41.28 -26.80 30.67
CA ILE A 56 -40.55 -28.00 30.27
C ILE A 56 -39.48 -28.09 31.35
N ALA A 57 -39.72 -28.93 32.35
CA ALA A 57 -38.75 -29.35 33.33
C ALA A 57 -37.65 -30.05 32.54
N LEU A 58 -36.71 -29.26 32.03
CA LEU A 58 -35.47 -29.75 31.43
C LEU A 58 -34.80 -30.60 32.50
N ASP A 59 -34.64 -31.89 32.18
CA ASP A 59 -33.99 -32.91 33.01
C ASP A 59 -32.70 -32.33 33.62
N PRO A 60 -32.47 -32.42 34.95
CA PRO A 60 -31.26 -31.89 35.59
C PRO A 60 -29.97 -32.37 34.92
N ASP A 61 -29.94 -33.62 34.43
CA ASP A 61 -28.79 -34.17 33.68
C ASP A 61 -28.54 -33.41 32.36
N LEU A 62 -29.60 -33.00 31.66
CA LEU A 62 -29.49 -32.22 30.42
C LEU A 62 -29.04 -30.78 30.68
N LYS A 63 -29.39 -30.18 31.82
CA LYS A 63 -28.91 -28.85 32.22
C LYS A 63 -27.41 -28.85 32.52
N ASP A 64 -26.93 -29.90 33.19
CA ASP A 64 -25.51 -30.07 33.53
C ASP A 64 -24.67 -30.35 32.28
N ASP A 65 -25.17 -31.17 31.34
CA ASP A 65 -24.54 -31.39 30.03
C ASP A 65 -24.44 -30.10 29.20
N ILE A 66 -25.52 -29.29 29.18
CA ILE A 66 -25.51 -27.99 28.50
C ILE A 66 -24.54 -27.01 29.17
N ALA A 67 -24.46 -27.00 30.50
CA ALA A 67 -23.51 -26.16 31.25
C ALA A 67 -22.06 -26.58 31.00
N PHE A 68 -21.79 -27.89 30.95
CA PHE A 68 -20.48 -28.45 30.61
C PHE A 68 -20.06 -28.07 29.20
N ILE A 69 -20.91 -28.30 28.19
CA ILE A 69 -20.65 -27.93 26.79
C ILE A 69 -20.41 -26.42 26.65
N ARG A 70 -21.21 -25.58 27.35
CA ARG A 70 -21.03 -24.12 27.36
C ARG A 70 -19.70 -23.72 27.98
N SER A 71 -19.28 -24.37 29.06
CA SER A 71 -18.01 -24.11 29.74
C SER A 71 -16.80 -24.52 28.89
N VAL A 72 -16.90 -25.65 28.18
CA VAL A 72 -15.88 -26.15 27.25
C VAL A 72 -15.78 -25.22 26.04
N LYS A 73 -16.90 -24.88 25.40
CA LYS A 73 -16.94 -23.91 24.28
C LYS A 73 -16.32 -22.57 24.69
N ARG A 74 -16.62 -22.07 25.89
CA ARG A 74 -16.04 -20.81 26.42
C ARG A 74 -14.53 -20.89 26.66
N ARG A 75 -14.01 -22.06 27.09
CA ARG A 75 -12.56 -22.28 27.24
C ARG A 75 -11.86 -22.36 25.88
N PHE A 76 -12.45 -23.03 24.90
CA PHE A 76 -11.93 -23.11 23.54
C PHE A 76 -11.95 -21.75 22.84
N THR A 77 -13.06 -21.01 22.92
CA THR A 77 -13.12 -19.65 22.35
C THR A 77 -12.16 -18.70 23.05
N ARG A 78 -12.00 -18.76 24.38
CA ARG A 78 -11.02 -17.93 25.09
C ARG A 78 -9.57 -18.27 24.71
N ARG A 79 -9.23 -19.56 24.56
CA ARG A 79 -7.90 -19.99 24.10
C ARG A 79 -7.64 -19.56 22.65
N GLN A 80 -8.63 -19.70 21.77
CA GLN A 80 -8.54 -19.22 20.38
C GLN A 80 -8.38 -17.70 20.32
N MET A 81 -9.10 -16.94 21.15
CA MET A 81 -8.94 -15.48 21.22
C MET A 81 -7.56 -15.06 21.70
N ILE A 82 -6.93 -15.77 22.64
CA ILE A 82 -5.55 -15.50 23.07
C ILE A 82 -4.57 -15.78 21.92
N ILE A 83 -4.74 -16.90 21.22
CA ILE A 83 -3.89 -17.26 20.07
C ILE A 83 -4.03 -16.21 18.97
N ILE A 84 -5.24 -15.78 18.65
CA ILE A 84 -5.50 -14.71 17.67
C ILE A 84 -4.86 -13.40 18.14
N PHE A 85 -5.01 -13.04 19.41
CA PHE A 85 -4.44 -11.82 19.97
C PHE A 85 -2.91 -11.80 19.96
N ILE A 86 -2.24 -12.95 19.92
CA ILE A 86 -0.79 -13.05 19.80
C ILE A 86 -0.35 -13.18 18.33
N LEU A 87 -1.00 -14.04 17.55
CA LEU A 87 -0.60 -14.35 16.17
C LEU A 87 -0.95 -13.23 15.19
N VAL A 88 -2.10 -12.56 15.36
CA VAL A 88 -2.49 -11.45 14.47
C VAL A 88 -1.50 -10.28 14.52
N PRO A 89 -1.09 -9.74 15.68
CA PRO A 89 -0.12 -8.64 15.69
C PRO A 89 1.25 -9.08 15.19
N ILE A 90 1.69 -10.31 15.46
CA ILE A 90 2.95 -10.84 14.89
C ILE A 90 2.85 -10.93 13.37
N PHE A 91 1.73 -11.43 12.84
CA PHE A 91 1.51 -11.50 11.41
C PHE A 91 1.47 -10.11 10.76
N VAL A 92 0.76 -9.16 11.37
CA VAL A 92 0.73 -7.76 10.91
C VAL A 92 2.14 -7.16 10.94
N LEU A 93 2.91 -7.38 12.00
CA LEU A 93 4.29 -6.92 12.11
C LEU A 93 5.16 -7.51 10.98
N LEU A 94 5.03 -8.81 10.70
CA LEU A 94 5.73 -9.46 9.61
C LEU A 94 5.33 -8.89 8.25
N LEU A 95 4.05 -8.58 8.02
CA LEU A 95 3.59 -7.95 6.78
C LEU A 95 4.18 -6.56 6.56
N ILE A 96 4.43 -5.81 7.64
CA ILE A 96 5.03 -4.47 7.57
C ILE A 96 6.55 -4.56 7.38
N LEU A 97 7.22 -5.46 8.12
CA LEU A 97 8.68 -5.56 8.10
C LEU A 97 9.23 -6.34 6.90
N ALA A 98 8.52 -7.37 6.43
CA ALA A 98 8.96 -8.21 5.32
C ALA A 98 9.30 -7.43 4.04
N PRO A 99 8.49 -6.47 3.54
CA PRO A 99 8.84 -5.73 2.33
C PRO A 99 10.10 -4.89 2.51
N PHE A 100 10.29 -4.27 3.68
CA PHE A 100 11.49 -3.46 3.97
C PHE A 100 12.76 -4.31 4.04
N VAL A 101 12.70 -5.45 4.73
CA VAL A 101 13.82 -6.40 4.75
C VAL A 101 14.07 -6.99 3.37
N HIS A 102 13.01 -7.19 2.58
CA HIS A 102 13.12 -7.72 1.23
C HIS A 102 13.79 -6.73 0.27
N SER A 103 13.43 -5.45 0.30
CA SER A 103 14.06 -4.43 -0.53
C SER A 103 15.56 -4.36 -0.22
N GLU A 104 15.92 -4.30 1.06
CA GLU A 104 17.32 -4.27 1.50
C GLU A 104 18.10 -5.53 1.14
N LEU A 105 17.51 -6.71 1.33
CA LEU A 105 18.18 -7.98 1.02
C LEU A 105 18.31 -8.20 -0.50
N SER A 106 17.38 -7.66 -1.29
CA SER A 106 17.43 -7.76 -2.74
C SER A 106 18.44 -6.81 -3.36
N ALA A 107 18.76 -5.68 -2.72
CA ALA A 107 19.76 -4.73 -3.21
C ALA A 107 21.12 -5.40 -3.46
N ILE A 108 21.70 -5.12 -4.63
CA ILE A 108 23.00 -5.65 -5.05
C ILE A 108 24.11 -4.81 -4.43
N ARG A 109 25.08 -5.47 -3.81
CA ARG A 109 26.21 -4.82 -3.13
C ARG A 109 27.07 -4.06 -4.13
N THR A 110 27.71 -2.99 -3.66
CA THR A 110 28.64 -2.19 -4.47
C THR A 110 29.82 -3.02 -5.00
N ASP A 111 30.31 -3.97 -4.20
CA ASP A 111 31.39 -4.92 -4.56
C ASP A 111 31.07 -5.75 -5.84
N ASP A 112 29.79 -5.99 -6.11
CA ASP A 112 29.32 -6.79 -7.24
C ASP A 112 29.05 -5.95 -8.50
N ILE A 113 29.24 -4.63 -8.42
CA ILE A 113 29.04 -3.68 -9.51
C ILE A 113 30.38 -3.16 -10.00
N LYS A 114 30.54 -3.12 -11.32
CA LYS A 114 31.70 -2.52 -11.98
C LYS A 114 31.22 -1.49 -12.99
N VAL A 115 31.80 -0.30 -12.94
CA VAL A 115 31.63 0.71 -13.98
C VAL A 115 32.62 0.38 -15.10
N THR A 116 32.13 0.04 -16.28
CA THR A 116 32.95 -0.42 -17.41
C THR A 116 33.23 0.69 -18.42
N GLU A 117 32.25 1.58 -18.63
CA GLU A 117 32.34 2.72 -19.53
C GLU A 117 31.85 3.96 -18.77
N LEU A 118 32.63 5.03 -18.80
CA LEU A 118 32.27 6.33 -18.23
C LEU A 118 32.86 7.41 -19.12
N PHE A 119 32.00 8.14 -19.81
CA PHE A 119 32.40 9.13 -20.82
C PHE A 119 31.55 10.39 -20.74
N GLU A 120 32.14 11.50 -21.15
CA GLU A 120 31.40 12.74 -21.41
C GLU A 120 30.97 12.78 -22.87
N LEU A 121 29.66 12.96 -23.09
CA LEU A 121 29.08 13.10 -24.42
C LEU A 121 29.36 14.50 -24.96
N SER A 122 29.29 14.65 -26.28
CA SER A 122 29.51 15.92 -26.98
C SER A 122 28.56 17.05 -26.56
N ASN A 123 27.42 16.72 -25.95
CA ASN A 123 26.45 17.66 -25.41
C ASN A 123 26.68 18.03 -23.93
N GLY A 124 27.70 17.46 -23.27
CA GLY A 124 28.02 17.65 -21.86
C GLY A 124 27.34 16.66 -20.90
N ASP A 125 26.49 15.75 -21.40
CA ASP A 125 25.87 14.71 -20.59
C ASP A 125 26.85 13.58 -20.26
N ILE A 126 26.60 12.86 -19.18
CA ILE A 126 27.46 11.77 -18.74
C ILE A 126 26.85 10.44 -19.15
N PHE A 127 27.60 9.67 -19.94
CA PHE A 127 27.28 8.29 -20.27
C PHE A 127 28.01 7.35 -19.32
N CYS A 128 27.27 6.45 -18.67
CA CYS A 128 27.87 5.41 -17.85
C CYS A 128 27.27 4.02 -18.15
N THR A 129 28.12 2.99 -18.17
CA THR A 129 27.69 1.59 -18.24
C THR A 129 28.12 0.90 -16.96
N ILE A 130 27.15 0.25 -16.30
CA ILE A 130 27.42 -0.62 -15.17
C ILE A 130 27.23 -2.08 -15.57
N GLU A 131 28.10 -2.93 -15.06
CA GLU A 131 28.00 -4.38 -15.17
C GLU A 131 27.97 -4.99 -13.78
N SER A 132 27.04 -5.91 -13.55
CA SER A 132 26.97 -6.69 -12.33
C SER A 132 27.45 -8.11 -12.54
N SER A 133 28.26 -8.59 -11.59
CA SER A 133 28.63 -10.01 -11.49
C SER A 133 27.41 -10.89 -11.17
N LYS A 134 26.37 -10.30 -10.57
CA LYS A 134 25.11 -10.94 -10.20
C LYS A 134 24.01 -10.58 -11.18
N ALA A 135 22.98 -11.42 -11.24
CA ALA A 135 21.85 -11.15 -12.09
C ALA A 135 20.96 -10.06 -11.48
N ILE A 136 20.66 -9.03 -12.26
CA ILE A 136 19.77 -7.93 -11.89
C ILE A 136 18.37 -8.24 -12.41
N SER A 137 17.35 -8.11 -11.56
CA SER A 137 15.94 -8.24 -11.95
C SER A 137 15.16 -6.93 -11.84
N ALA A 138 15.63 -6.00 -11.02
CA ALA A 138 15.07 -4.67 -10.87
C ALA A 138 16.20 -3.66 -10.95
N LEU A 139 16.01 -2.60 -11.72
CA LEU A 139 17.01 -1.57 -11.90
C LEU A 139 16.28 -0.24 -11.92
N SER A 140 16.71 0.68 -11.06
CA SER A 140 16.18 2.02 -10.98
C SER A 140 17.32 3.00 -11.16
N ALA A 141 17.07 4.05 -11.93
CA ALA A 141 17.97 5.18 -12.00
C ALA A 141 17.17 6.48 -12.15
N GLY A 142 17.65 7.56 -11.54
CA GLY A 142 16.93 8.83 -11.43
C GLY A 142 17.81 9.96 -10.90
N ASN A 143 17.42 11.20 -11.16
CA ASN A 143 18.03 12.39 -10.55
C ASN A 143 17.25 12.74 -9.27
N LEU A 144 17.95 12.79 -8.14
CA LEU A 144 17.39 13.15 -6.85
C LEU A 144 17.68 14.62 -6.56
N MET A 145 16.63 15.44 -6.41
CA MET A 145 16.76 16.87 -6.11
C MET A 145 17.14 17.07 -4.63
N SER A 146 18.17 17.88 -4.39
CA SER A 146 18.69 18.16 -3.05
C SER A 146 17.92 19.28 -2.32
N GLY A 147 17.19 20.14 -3.03
CA GLY A 147 16.58 21.35 -2.46
C GLY A 147 17.56 22.51 -2.23
N GLU A 148 18.87 22.23 -2.21
CA GLU A 148 19.94 23.23 -2.19
C GLU A 148 20.06 23.94 -3.53
N LYS A 149 20.41 25.24 -3.50
CA LYS A 149 20.60 26.04 -4.71
C LYS A 149 22.02 26.60 -4.80
N ASP A 150 22.53 26.72 -6.03
CA ASP A 150 23.81 27.36 -6.31
C ASP A 150 23.70 28.90 -6.25
N ALA A 151 24.82 29.59 -6.48
CA ALA A 151 24.89 31.05 -6.42
C ALA A 151 24.02 31.72 -7.50
N GLU A 152 23.74 31.00 -8.58
CA GLU A 152 22.91 31.40 -9.72
C GLU A 152 21.43 31.05 -9.51
N GLY A 153 21.07 30.35 -8.43
CA GLY A 153 19.70 29.98 -8.07
C GLY A 153 19.20 28.67 -8.65
N ARG A 154 20.08 27.87 -9.26
CA ARG A 154 19.84 26.53 -9.83
C ARG A 154 19.88 25.48 -8.73
N GLU A 155 18.99 24.48 -8.78
CA GLU A 155 18.89 23.46 -7.74
C GLU A 155 19.84 22.29 -8.00
N TYR A 156 20.51 21.82 -6.95
CA TYR A 156 21.39 20.67 -7.08
C TYR A 156 20.61 19.37 -7.21
N CYS A 157 21.07 18.49 -8.10
CA CYS A 157 20.60 17.12 -8.19
C CYS A 157 21.75 16.12 -8.10
N ASP A 158 21.45 14.91 -7.62
CA ASP A 158 22.38 13.78 -7.59
C ASP A 158 21.79 12.62 -8.40
N GLY A 159 22.54 12.12 -9.37
CA GLY A 159 22.18 10.92 -10.12
C GLY A 159 22.32 9.68 -9.23
N VAL A 160 21.25 8.91 -9.08
CA VAL A 160 21.24 7.69 -8.25
C VAL A 160 20.88 6.50 -9.11
N ILE A 161 21.67 5.42 -8.98
CA ILE A 161 21.38 4.10 -9.57
C ILE A 161 21.23 3.08 -8.45
N ALA A 162 20.18 2.25 -8.49
CA ALA A 162 19.98 1.15 -7.57
C ALA A 162 19.60 -0.13 -8.33
N ALA A 163 20.21 -1.26 -8.00
CA ALA A 163 19.91 -2.55 -8.62
C ALA A 163 19.50 -3.60 -7.58
N GLY A 164 18.45 -4.35 -7.92
CA GLY A 164 17.89 -5.43 -7.12
C GLY A 164 18.05 -6.78 -7.81
N SER A 165 18.46 -7.79 -7.05
CA SER A 165 18.53 -9.19 -7.43
C SER A 165 17.14 -9.86 -7.37
N PRO A 166 16.91 -10.89 -8.19
CA PRO A 166 15.62 -11.57 -8.23
C PRO A 166 15.29 -12.22 -6.89
N SER A 167 14.08 -11.95 -6.40
CA SER A 167 13.62 -12.62 -5.18
C SER A 167 13.46 -14.13 -5.43
N PRO A 168 13.78 -14.99 -4.45
CA PRO A 168 13.52 -16.42 -4.56
C PRO A 168 12.05 -16.72 -4.82
N LEU A 169 11.15 -15.95 -4.19
CA LEU A 169 9.71 -16.13 -4.32
C LEU A 169 9.21 -15.81 -5.74
N THR A 170 9.61 -14.67 -6.31
CA THR A 170 9.24 -14.29 -7.68
C THR A 170 9.84 -15.25 -8.68
N THR A 171 11.07 -15.72 -8.46
CA THR A 171 11.72 -16.73 -9.33
C THR A 171 10.93 -18.04 -9.34
N ILE A 172 10.44 -18.51 -8.19
CA ILE A 172 9.59 -19.70 -8.09
C ILE A 172 8.24 -19.48 -8.78
N LEU A 173 7.62 -18.32 -8.56
CA LEU A 173 6.33 -17.98 -9.17
C LEU A 173 6.43 -17.89 -10.70
N ASP A 174 7.48 -17.27 -11.22
CA ASP A 174 7.74 -17.11 -12.65
C ASP A 174 8.10 -18.45 -13.31
N SER A 175 8.88 -19.29 -12.64
CA SER A 175 9.16 -20.67 -13.06
C SER A 175 7.86 -21.48 -13.22
N SER A 176 6.92 -21.35 -12.27
CA SER A 176 5.62 -22.02 -12.35
C SER A 176 4.76 -21.54 -13.53
N LYS A 177 4.96 -20.30 -13.97
CA LYS A 177 4.23 -19.67 -15.09
C LYS A 177 4.97 -19.74 -16.43
N LYS A 178 6.10 -20.45 -16.52
CA LYS A 178 7.00 -20.46 -17.70
C LYS A 178 7.42 -19.05 -18.16
N ARG A 179 7.38 -18.06 -17.26
CA ARG A 179 7.86 -16.71 -17.54
C ARG A 179 9.31 -16.69 -17.13
N PHE A 180 10.23 -16.45 -18.07
CA PHE A 180 11.64 -16.31 -17.70
C PHE A 180 11.87 -14.87 -17.25
N PRO A 181 12.36 -14.62 -16.02
CA PRO A 181 12.70 -13.28 -15.61
C PRO A 181 13.79 -12.73 -16.54
N VAL A 182 13.64 -11.50 -17.01
CA VAL A 182 14.69 -10.81 -17.77
C VAL A 182 15.79 -10.50 -16.77
N LEU A 183 16.91 -11.21 -16.88
CA LEU A 183 18.08 -11.04 -16.03
C LEU A 183 19.06 -10.12 -16.76
N ILE A 184 19.21 -8.90 -16.25
CA ILE A 184 20.14 -7.91 -16.79
C ILE A 184 21.52 -8.18 -16.16
N ARG A 185 22.57 -8.14 -16.98
CA ARG A 185 23.97 -8.21 -16.52
C ARG A 185 24.69 -6.89 -16.68
N SER A 186 24.38 -6.15 -17.74
CA SER A 186 24.95 -4.83 -18.01
C SER A 186 23.85 -3.90 -18.49
N GLN A 187 23.90 -2.65 -18.06
CA GLN A 187 22.99 -1.60 -18.50
C GLN A 187 23.75 -0.28 -18.64
N SER A 188 23.45 0.46 -19.70
CA SER A 188 23.97 1.81 -19.91
C SER A 188 22.93 2.86 -19.53
N PHE A 189 23.41 3.98 -19.02
CA PHE A 189 22.64 5.13 -18.56
C PHE A 189 23.21 6.44 -19.09
N ILE A 190 22.34 7.42 -19.29
CA ILE A 190 22.71 8.79 -19.59
C ILE A 190 22.17 9.67 -18.47
N PHE A 191 23.06 10.46 -17.87
CA PHE A 191 22.75 11.47 -16.87
C PHE A 191 22.94 12.85 -17.46
N THR A 192 21.87 13.63 -17.42
CA THR A 192 21.88 15.04 -17.82
C THR A 192 22.60 15.86 -16.76
N THR A 193 23.67 16.55 -17.15
CA THR A 193 24.46 17.40 -16.22
C THR A 193 23.87 18.79 -16.05
N ALA A 194 23.23 19.30 -17.12
CA ALA A 194 22.54 20.57 -17.12
C ALA A 194 21.36 20.55 -18.12
N LYS A 195 20.13 20.68 -17.63
CA LYS A 195 18.97 21.03 -18.48
C LYS A 195 17.88 21.76 -17.71
N LYS A 196 17.27 22.74 -18.39
CA LYS A 196 15.94 23.27 -18.06
C LYS A 196 14.93 22.15 -18.22
N VAL A 197 14.36 21.69 -17.12
CA VAL A 197 13.30 20.68 -17.14
C VAL A 197 11.98 21.40 -17.43
N GLU A 198 11.63 21.57 -18.72
CA GLU A 198 10.27 21.99 -19.08
C GLU A 198 9.31 20.83 -18.88
N TYR A 199 8.50 20.89 -17.81
CA TYR A 199 7.52 19.86 -17.51
C TYR A 199 6.29 19.98 -18.41
N GLY A 200 6.32 19.31 -19.55
CA GLY A 200 5.14 18.99 -20.34
C GLY A 200 4.43 20.14 -21.06
N GLY A 201 5.17 21.09 -21.63
CA GLY A 201 4.63 22.06 -22.58
C GLY A 201 3.53 22.98 -22.03
N VAL A 202 3.34 22.98 -20.71
CA VAL A 202 2.52 23.93 -19.97
C VAL A 202 3.41 24.52 -18.91
N THR A 203 3.64 25.83 -18.98
CA THR A 203 4.14 26.63 -17.87
C THR A 203 3.15 26.48 -16.72
N VAL A 204 3.36 25.48 -15.87
CA VAL A 204 2.82 25.50 -14.51
C VAL A 204 3.47 26.72 -13.87
N GLU A 205 2.68 27.60 -13.23
CA GLU A 205 3.17 28.75 -12.47
C GLU A 205 3.97 28.32 -11.23
N GLY A 206 5.06 27.58 -11.46
CA GLY A 206 5.93 26.95 -10.50
C GLY A 206 7.28 26.73 -11.16
N LYS A 207 8.01 27.85 -11.34
CA LYS A 207 9.45 27.98 -11.63
C LYS A 207 10.12 26.74 -12.24
N ASP A 208 10.38 26.78 -13.55
CA ASP A 208 11.43 25.95 -14.16
C ASP A 208 12.73 26.16 -13.36
N VAL A 209 13.12 25.17 -12.56
CA VAL A 209 14.37 25.25 -11.81
C VAL A 209 15.43 24.61 -12.68
N ASP A 210 16.27 25.46 -13.27
CA ASP A 210 17.57 25.03 -13.78
C ASP A 210 18.20 24.11 -12.73
N SER A 211 18.52 22.86 -13.10
CA SER A 211 19.14 21.90 -12.17
C SER A 211 20.56 21.56 -12.60
N HIS A 212 21.42 21.29 -11.62
CA HIS A 212 22.84 21.06 -11.82
C HIS A 212 23.27 19.78 -11.10
N CYS A 213 23.74 18.79 -11.85
CA CYS A 213 24.13 17.49 -11.31
C CYS A 213 25.49 17.58 -10.61
N ARG A 214 25.51 17.26 -9.31
CA ARG A 214 26.73 17.33 -8.48
C ARG A 214 27.45 16.00 -8.44
N THR A 215 26.72 14.91 -8.27
CA THR A 215 27.30 13.56 -8.16
C THR A 215 26.45 12.52 -8.85
N ILE A 216 27.08 11.45 -9.33
CA ILE A 216 26.40 10.23 -9.74
C ILE A 216 26.91 9.11 -8.86
N LYS A 217 25.99 8.42 -8.17
CA LYS A 217 26.29 7.34 -7.25
C LYS A 217 25.41 6.12 -7.51
N TYR A 218 25.95 4.96 -7.17
CA TYR A 218 25.21 3.72 -7.07
C TYR A 218 24.91 3.43 -5.59
N GLU A 219 23.65 3.20 -5.28
CA GLU A 219 23.16 2.79 -3.96
C GLU A 219 23.00 1.27 -3.91
N GLY A 220 23.80 0.66 -3.05
CA GLY A 220 23.81 -0.75 -2.77
C GLY A 220 22.98 -1.10 -1.55
N ARG A 221 23.41 -2.15 -0.84
CA ARG A 221 22.68 -2.72 0.28
C ARG A 221 23.08 -2.06 1.60
N PHE A 222 22.14 -1.80 2.51
CA PHE A 222 22.43 -1.24 3.85
C PHE A 222 23.31 0.02 3.81
N ASP A 223 22.87 1.04 3.07
CA ASP A 223 23.57 2.34 2.92
C ASP A 223 24.98 2.24 2.28
N GLU A 224 25.31 1.11 1.62
CA GLU A 224 26.51 1.03 0.79
C GLU A 224 26.38 1.98 -0.41
N GLU A 225 27.36 2.87 -0.60
CA GLU A 225 27.39 3.80 -1.74
C GLU A 225 28.67 3.65 -2.55
N LEU A 226 28.54 3.66 -3.87
CA LEU A 226 29.66 3.72 -4.82
C LEU A 226 29.55 4.99 -5.66
N ILE A 227 30.52 5.88 -5.51
CA ILE A 227 30.57 7.13 -6.28
C ILE A 227 31.10 6.82 -7.67
N ILE A 228 30.29 7.05 -8.68
CA ILE A 228 30.63 6.84 -10.10
C ILE A 228 31.28 8.09 -10.67
N TRP A 229 30.72 9.26 -10.37
CA TRP A 229 31.21 10.55 -10.87
C TRP A 229 30.94 11.68 -9.86
N LYS A 230 31.79 12.70 -9.90
CA LYS A 230 31.63 13.95 -9.16
C LYS A 230 31.91 15.16 -10.04
N GLU A 231 31.21 16.25 -9.76
CA GLU A 231 31.47 17.54 -10.38
C GLU A 231 32.96 17.92 -10.30
N GLY A 232 33.51 18.37 -11.42
CA GLY A 232 34.93 18.71 -11.57
C GLY A 232 35.84 17.53 -11.93
N GLN A 233 35.32 16.30 -12.00
CA GLN A 233 36.08 15.15 -12.51
C GLN A 233 36.17 15.22 -14.04
N THR A 234 37.39 15.29 -14.58
CA THR A 234 37.65 15.22 -16.02
C THR A 234 37.38 13.79 -16.53
N LEU A 235 36.49 13.67 -17.51
CA LEU A 235 36.19 12.42 -18.20
C LEU A 235 36.78 12.41 -19.61
N GLU A 236 37.03 11.22 -20.15
CA GLU A 236 37.37 11.08 -21.56
C GLU A 236 36.12 11.32 -22.42
N PRO A 237 36.26 11.96 -23.60
CA PRO A 237 35.14 12.15 -24.51
C PRO A 237 34.63 10.81 -25.04
N ALA A 238 33.32 10.70 -25.20
CA ALA A 238 32.69 9.49 -25.69
C ALA A 238 33.19 9.13 -27.10
N PRO A 239 33.61 7.87 -27.34
CA PRO A 239 34.04 7.45 -28.67
C PRO A 239 32.88 7.53 -29.66
N GLU A 240 33.18 7.85 -30.93
CA GLU A 240 32.17 8.04 -32.00
C GLU A 240 31.18 6.88 -32.13
N ARG A 241 31.59 5.65 -31.76
CA ARG A 241 30.71 4.47 -31.75
C ARG A 241 29.50 4.63 -30.82
N ILE A 242 29.67 5.29 -29.66
CA ILE A 242 28.62 5.48 -28.66
C ILE A 242 27.68 6.58 -29.14
N GLU A 243 28.23 7.70 -29.59
CA GLU A 243 27.47 8.83 -30.15
C GLU A 243 26.65 8.42 -31.38
N LYS A 244 27.22 7.59 -32.26
CA LYS A 244 26.50 7.03 -33.40
C LYS A 244 25.38 6.08 -32.95
N LYS A 245 25.63 5.24 -31.94
CA LYS A 245 24.60 4.34 -31.39
C LYS A 245 23.44 5.11 -30.78
N LEU A 246 23.71 6.23 -30.09
CA LEU A 246 22.69 7.07 -29.47
C LEU A 246 21.87 7.84 -30.52
N SER A 247 22.54 8.41 -31.53
CA SER A 247 21.84 9.10 -32.63
C SER A 247 20.98 8.17 -33.50
N GLU A 248 21.43 6.93 -33.75
CA GLU A 248 20.67 5.93 -34.51
C GLU A 248 19.46 5.37 -33.73
N SER A 249 19.50 5.40 -32.39
CA SER A 249 18.47 4.77 -31.57
C SER A 249 17.21 5.62 -31.38
N GLN A 250 17.09 6.78 -32.03
CA GLN A 250 15.98 7.75 -31.88
C GLN A 250 15.63 7.98 -30.40
N VAL A 251 16.38 8.86 -29.73
CA VAL A 251 15.80 9.64 -28.64
C VAL A 251 14.90 10.66 -29.33
N PRO A 252 13.56 10.55 -29.25
CA PRO A 252 12.68 11.54 -29.86
C PRO A 252 12.91 12.90 -29.18
N ASP A 253 13.26 13.91 -29.98
CA ASP A 253 13.65 15.27 -29.54
C ASP A 253 12.55 16.04 -28.79
N TYR A 254 11.37 15.46 -28.55
CA TYR A 254 10.26 16.17 -27.93
C TYR A 254 9.20 15.20 -27.39
N PHE A 255 8.98 15.20 -26.07
CA PHE A 255 7.76 14.68 -25.46
C PHE A 255 7.21 15.68 -24.44
N PRO A 256 6.02 16.25 -24.68
CA PRO A 256 5.27 16.95 -23.65
C PRO A 256 4.57 15.88 -22.80
N SER A 257 4.61 16.06 -21.48
CA SER A 257 4.14 15.17 -20.41
C SER A 257 5.14 14.06 -20.08
N VAL A 258 5.90 14.25 -19.01
CA VAL A 258 6.72 13.19 -18.43
C VAL A 258 6.36 13.12 -16.96
N SER A 259 5.38 12.26 -16.63
CA SER A 259 5.47 11.49 -15.39
C SER A 259 6.86 10.83 -15.34
N THR A 260 7.44 10.66 -14.16
CA THR A 260 8.71 9.97 -13.82
C THR A 260 8.93 8.60 -14.50
N GLU A 261 8.91 8.54 -15.83
CA GLU A 261 9.02 7.36 -16.66
C GLU A 261 10.38 7.36 -17.36
N GLN A 262 11.22 6.44 -16.89
CA GLN A 262 12.49 6.05 -17.48
C GLN A 262 12.31 5.69 -18.97
N LEU A 263 13.02 6.37 -19.87
CA LEU A 263 12.93 6.10 -21.31
C LEU A 263 13.95 5.02 -21.70
N LYS A 264 13.48 3.86 -22.18
CA LYS A 264 14.35 2.78 -22.66
C LYS A 264 14.58 2.92 -24.17
N VAL A 265 15.82 3.22 -24.55
CA VAL A 265 16.28 3.37 -25.93
C VAL A 265 17.24 2.21 -26.25
N GLY A 266 16.70 1.13 -26.82
CA GLY A 266 17.44 -0.12 -27.00
C GLY A 266 17.87 -0.74 -25.67
N ASP A 267 19.19 -0.96 -25.49
CA ASP A 267 19.80 -1.40 -24.23
C ASP A 267 20.28 -0.23 -23.35
N VAL A 268 19.88 1.01 -23.65
CA VAL A 268 20.29 2.22 -22.93
C VAL A 268 19.07 2.84 -22.26
N LEU A 269 19.20 3.25 -21.00
CA LEU A 269 18.13 3.86 -20.22
C LEU A 269 18.47 5.34 -20.03
N VAL A 270 17.66 6.22 -20.62
CA VAL A 270 17.87 7.67 -20.56
C VAL A 270 17.14 8.21 -19.33
N ILE A 271 17.87 8.96 -18.49
CA ILE A 271 17.37 9.53 -17.25
C ILE A 271 17.31 11.04 -17.43
N TYR A 272 16.11 11.60 -17.28
CA TYR A 272 15.85 13.04 -17.35
C TYR A 272 15.79 13.63 -15.94
#